data_AF-A0A3D9L499-F1
#
_entry.id   AF-A0A3D9L499-F1
#
_cell.length_a   1.000
_cell.length_b   1.000
_cell.length_c   1.000
_cell.angle_alpha   90.00
_cell.angle_beta   90.00
_cell.angle_gamma   90.00
#
_symmetry.space_group_name_H-M   'P 1'
#
loop_
_entity.id
_entity.type
_entity.pdbx_description
1 polymer ?
#
loop_
_entity_poly.entity_id
_entity_poly.type
_entity_poly.pdbx_seq_one_letter_code
_entity_poly.pdbx_strand_id
1 'polypeptide(L)'
;MNLLYPTQNKEVPISDKESVLERIKAYTENVKKFRFIFSGHKPFEGEVKQNGFNIKYIGKTARNYKVELQGDVVEDNNNTVLRIQSRPTGFGKIYTLIWLFIMTLVTVLTIYLTISQGQLIILTFTLVCVLLLTVVLTVSYYGYRNETSKVWELIENIVSDQSK
;
A
#
# COMPACT_ATOMS: atom_id res chain seq x y z
N MET A 1 -7.39 -4.59 -12.25
CA MET A 1 -7.09 -3.55 -11.24
C MET A 1 -5.65 -3.61 -10.68
N ASN A 2 -4.73 -4.40 -11.26
CA ASN A 2 -3.31 -4.47 -10.85
C ASN A 2 -2.43 -3.35 -11.45
N LEU A 3 -2.98 -2.48 -12.31
CA LEU A 3 -2.19 -1.49 -13.06
C LEU A 3 -1.79 -0.25 -12.25
N LEU A 4 -2.57 0.11 -11.22
CA LEU A 4 -2.32 1.34 -10.44
C LEU A 4 -1.33 1.14 -9.30
N TYR A 5 -1.21 -0.08 -8.80
CA TYR A 5 -0.36 -0.41 -7.66
C TYR A 5 0.28 -1.78 -7.93
N PRO A 6 1.48 -1.80 -8.56
CA PRO A 6 2.14 -3.06 -8.84
C PRO A 6 2.45 -3.75 -7.52
N THR A 7 1.97 -4.98 -7.40
CA THR A 7 2.33 -5.86 -6.28
C THR A 7 3.81 -6.18 -6.42
N GLN A 8 4.61 -5.81 -5.43
CA GLN A 8 6.04 -6.13 -5.45
C GLN A 8 6.26 -7.41 -4.68
N ASN A 9 6.93 -8.36 -5.31
CA ASN A 9 7.36 -9.60 -4.69
C ASN A 9 8.88 -9.52 -4.52
N LYS A 10 9.38 -9.81 -3.33
CA LYS A 10 10.80 -10.08 -3.10
C LYS A 10 10.94 -11.45 -2.46
N GLU A 11 11.96 -12.18 -2.88
CA GLU A 11 12.36 -13.42 -2.24
C GLU A 11 13.68 -13.15 -1.51
N VAL A 12 13.72 -13.47 -0.23
CA VAL A 12 14.93 -13.31 0.59
C VAL A 12 15.33 -14.68 1.11
N PRO A 13 16.53 -15.19 0.77
CA PRO A 13 17.02 -16.43 1.34
C PRO A 13 17.24 -16.25 2.84
N ILE A 14 16.77 -17.20 3.64
CA ILE A 14 16.86 -17.14 5.10
C ILE A 14 17.52 -18.42 5.65
N SER A 15 18.45 -18.24 6.59
CA SER A 15 19.12 -19.36 7.24
C SER A 15 18.32 -19.92 8.41
N ASP A 16 17.65 -19.05 9.17
CA ASP A 16 16.81 -19.44 10.31
C ASP A 16 15.44 -18.76 10.26
N LYS A 17 14.41 -19.58 10.08
CA LYS A 17 13.01 -19.17 10.01
C LYS A 17 12.49 -18.62 11.33
N GLU A 18 12.84 -19.24 12.46
CA GLU A 18 12.27 -18.88 13.75
C GLU A 18 12.79 -17.51 14.20
N SER A 19 14.11 -17.28 14.07
CA SER A 19 14.74 -16.00 14.38
C SER A 19 14.16 -14.84 13.56
N VAL A 20 13.95 -15.03 12.25
CA VAL A 20 13.39 -13.98 11.39
C VAL A 20 11.94 -13.64 11.77
N LEU A 21 11.09 -14.66 12.00
CA LEU A 21 9.69 -14.43 12.39
C LEU A 21 9.57 -13.81 13.78
N GLU A 22 10.43 -14.20 14.73
CA GLU A 22 10.45 -13.62 16.07
C GLU A 22 10.85 -12.14 16.05
N ARG A 23 11.84 -11.77 15.23
CA ARG A 23 12.20 -10.36 15.00
C ARG A 23 11.04 -9.58 14.41
N ILE A 24 10.42 -10.08 13.34
CA ILE A 24 9.24 -9.41 12.73
C ILE A 24 8.12 -9.24 13.78
N LYS A 25 7.90 -10.25 14.63
CA LYS A 25 6.96 -10.17 15.76
C LYS A 25 7.37 -9.12 16.80
N ALA A 26 8.66 -8.95 17.07
CA ALA A 26 9.16 -7.89 17.96
C ALA A 26 8.83 -6.49 17.43
N TYR A 27 8.82 -6.29 16.10
CA TYR A 27 8.43 -5.05 15.43
C TYR A 27 6.94 -4.95 15.06
N THR A 28 6.12 -5.94 15.44
CA THR A 28 4.68 -5.98 15.13
C THR A 28 3.83 -5.86 16.39
N GLU A 29 2.82 -5.00 16.35
CA GLU A 29 1.73 -4.95 17.33
C GLU A 29 0.66 -5.96 16.94
N ASN A 30 0.25 -6.80 17.89
CA ASN A 30 -0.89 -7.69 17.66
C ASN A 30 -2.16 -6.87 17.50
N VAL A 31 -3.04 -7.28 16.57
CA VAL A 31 -4.34 -6.65 16.29
C VAL A 31 -5.24 -6.70 17.55
N LYS A 32 -5.04 -5.79 18.51
CA LYS A 32 -5.88 -5.67 19.70
C LYS A 32 -6.55 -4.30 19.71
N LYS A 33 -7.86 -4.36 19.45
CA LYS A 33 -8.92 -3.37 19.66
C LYS A 33 -8.50 -2.17 20.51
N PHE A 34 -8.62 -0.97 19.94
CA PHE A 34 -8.75 0.33 20.63
C PHE A 34 -7.92 0.44 21.92
N ARG A 35 -6.59 0.37 21.80
CA ARG A 35 -5.71 0.67 22.93
C ARG A 35 -5.02 2.00 22.65
N PHE A 36 -5.45 3.05 23.36
CA PHE A 36 -4.72 4.31 23.47
C PHE A 36 -3.39 4.04 24.20
N ILE A 37 -2.38 3.57 23.48
CA ILE A 37 -1.03 3.40 24.02
C ILE A 37 -0.27 4.69 23.73
N PHE A 38 0.08 5.41 24.80
CA PHE A 38 0.69 6.75 24.77
C PHE A 38 2.23 6.74 24.65
N SER A 39 2.85 5.58 24.42
CA SER A 39 4.31 5.47 24.35
C SER A 39 4.77 4.23 23.57
N GLY A 40 5.59 4.45 22.54
CA GLY A 40 6.26 3.41 21.77
C GLY A 40 5.39 2.68 20.74
N HIS A 41 4.96 3.38 19.68
CA HIS A 41 4.30 2.72 18.55
C HIS A 41 5.29 1.89 17.74
N LYS A 42 4.99 0.61 17.57
CA LYS A 42 5.72 -0.24 16.63
C LYS A 42 5.38 0.15 15.18
N PRO A 43 6.30 -0.08 14.23
CA PRO A 43 6.06 0.29 12.84
C PRO A 43 4.97 -0.55 12.16
N PHE A 44 4.67 -1.74 12.66
CA PHE A 44 3.72 -2.67 12.04
C PHE A 44 2.61 -3.10 12.99
N GLU A 45 1.42 -3.39 12.46
CA GLU A 45 0.30 -4.06 13.14
C GLU A 45 -0.18 -5.24 12.31
N GLY A 46 -0.49 -6.36 12.95
CA GLY A 46 -0.97 -7.52 12.24
C GLY A 46 -0.76 -8.82 13.00
N GLU A 47 -0.69 -9.91 12.24
CA GLU A 47 -0.47 -11.25 12.78
C GLU A 47 0.81 -11.84 12.19
N VAL A 48 1.65 -12.37 13.08
CA VAL A 48 2.81 -13.20 12.72
C VAL A 48 2.50 -14.63 13.15
N LYS A 49 2.48 -15.55 12.19
CA LYS A 49 2.19 -16.98 12.36
C LYS A 49 3.48 -17.80 12.19
N GLN A 50 3.41 -19.10 12.49
CA GLN A 50 4.59 -19.98 12.41
C GLN A 50 5.20 -20.09 11.00
N ASN A 51 4.43 -19.90 9.94
CA ASN A 51 4.90 -20.10 8.55
C ASN A 51 4.88 -18.80 7.72
N GLY A 52 4.61 -17.66 8.34
CA GLY A 52 4.43 -16.42 7.60
C GLY A 52 3.84 -15.31 8.45
N PHE A 53 3.61 -14.16 7.83
CA PHE A 53 3.08 -12.98 8.48
C PHE A 53 2.15 -12.20 7.56
N ASN A 54 1.19 -11.52 8.16
CA ASN A 54 0.35 -10.54 7.49
C ASN A 54 0.31 -9.28 8.36
N ILE A 55 1.09 -8.28 7.96
CA ILE A 55 1.32 -7.06 8.73
C ILE A 55 1.01 -5.82 7.90
N LYS A 56 0.56 -4.77 8.55
CA LYS A 56 0.25 -3.48 7.95
C LYS A 56 1.17 -2.44 8.56
N TYR A 57 1.75 -1.60 7.72
CA TYR A 57 2.56 -0.49 8.19
C TYR A 57 1.67 0.62 8.79
N ILE A 58 1.98 1.05 10.02
CA ILE A 58 1.25 2.10 10.77
C ILE A 58 2.07 3.39 10.92
N GLY A 59 3.08 3.60 10.08
CA GLY A 59 3.95 4.79 10.17
C GLY A 59 3.21 6.12 10.24
N LYS A 60 3.94 7.18 10.64
CA LYS A 60 3.40 8.52 10.94
C LYS A 60 2.79 9.27 9.74
N THR A 61 2.91 8.76 8.52
CA THR A 61 2.47 9.45 7.29
C THR A 61 0.98 9.17 6.99
N ALA A 62 0.33 10.11 6.28
CA ALA A 62 -1.12 10.24 6.14
C ALA A 62 -1.88 8.91 5.87
N ARG A 63 -3.02 8.76 6.55
CA ARG A 63 -3.83 7.53 6.76
C ARG A 63 -4.25 6.74 5.52
N ASN A 64 -4.08 7.27 4.31
CA ASN A 64 -4.75 6.77 3.11
C ASN A 64 -3.92 5.77 2.28
N TYR A 65 -2.60 5.73 2.43
CA TYR A 65 -1.70 4.88 1.63
C TYR A 65 -0.95 3.87 2.47
N LYS A 66 -1.68 3.17 3.35
CA LYS A 66 -1.09 2.10 4.15
C LYS A 66 -0.73 0.92 3.25
N VAL A 67 0.47 0.38 3.45
CA VAL A 67 1.00 -0.80 2.77
C VAL A 67 0.75 -2.01 3.67
N GLU A 68 0.18 -3.06 3.09
CA GLU A 68 0.09 -4.38 3.71
C GLU A 68 1.23 -5.23 3.15
N LEU A 69 1.92 -5.94 4.04
CA LEU A 69 2.96 -6.91 3.73
C LEU A 69 2.46 -8.30 4.11
N GLN A 70 2.48 -9.20 3.15
CA GLN A 70 2.25 -10.62 3.36
C GLN A 70 3.56 -11.35 3.11
N GLY A 71 4.07 -12.04 4.11
CA GLY A 71 5.26 -12.88 3.99
C GLY A 71 4.91 -14.34 4.18
N ASP A 72 5.34 -15.21 3.29
CA ASP A 72 5.18 -16.66 3.42
C ASP A 72 6.55 -17.34 3.29
N VAL A 73 6.84 -18.27 4.19
CA VAL A 73 8.10 -19.04 4.16
C VAL A 73 7.89 -20.27 3.28
N VAL A 74 8.69 -20.38 2.22
CA VAL A 74 8.63 -21.50 1.27
C VAL A 74 9.97 -22.22 1.30
N GLU A 75 9.93 -23.54 1.47
CA GLU A 75 11.11 -24.41 1.31
C GLU A 75 11.18 -24.87 -0.14
N ASP A 76 12.22 -24.46 -0.86
CA ASP A 76 12.46 -24.83 -2.26
C ASP A 76 13.86 -25.45 -2.37
N ASN A 77 13.92 -26.75 -2.70
CA ASN A 77 15.14 -27.49 -3.02
C ASN A 77 16.33 -27.20 -2.09
N ASN A 78 16.19 -27.52 -0.79
CA ASN A 78 17.16 -27.28 0.30
C ASN A 78 17.41 -25.82 0.70
N ASN A 79 16.75 -24.84 0.07
CA ASN A 79 16.83 -23.45 0.47
C ASN A 79 15.50 -22.98 1.06
N THR A 80 15.55 -22.38 2.25
CA THR A 80 14.40 -21.71 2.86
C THR A 80 14.36 -20.28 2.33
N VAL A 81 13.30 -19.92 1.61
CA VAL A 81 13.11 -18.58 1.05
C VAL A 81 11.89 -17.91 1.69
N LEU A 82 12.06 -16.65 2.08
CA LEU A 82 10.96 -15.82 2.55
C LEU A 82 10.42 -15.02 1.38
N ARG A 83 9.20 -15.36 0.94
CA ARG A 83 8.47 -14.62 -0.11
C ARG A 83 7.69 -13.50 0.54
N ILE A 84 8.10 -12.26 0.32
CA ILE A 84 7.44 -11.07 0.83
C ILE A 84 6.73 -10.37 -0.31
N GLN A 85 5.45 -10.12 -0.11
CA GLN A 85 4.58 -9.47 -1.06
C GLN A 85 4.00 -8.19 -0.46
N SER A 86 4.19 -7.06 -1.13
CA SER A 86 3.56 -5.79 -0.75
C SER A 86 2.29 -5.55 -1.54
N ARG A 87 1.22 -5.16 -0.83
CA ARG A 87 -0.08 -4.84 -1.41
C ARG A 87 -0.59 -3.51 -0.85
N PRO A 88 -1.26 -2.68 -1.65
CA PRO A 88 -1.98 -1.54 -1.11
C PRO A 88 -3.18 -2.02 -0.28
N THR A 89 -3.45 -1.33 0.83
CA THR A 89 -4.67 -1.53 1.61
C THR A 89 -5.93 -1.38 0.75
N GLY A 90 -6.99 -2.14 1.09
CA GLY A 90 -8.27 -2.09 0.38
C GLY A 90 -8.91 -0.70 0.35
N PHE A 91 -8.67 0.12 1.38
CA PHE A 91 -9.22 1.47 1.47
C PHE A 91 -8.79 2.38 0.31
N GLY A 92 -7.49 2.39 -0.03
CA GLY A 92 -6.98 3.17 -1.15
C GLY A 92 -7.63 2.77 -2.49
N LYS A 93 -7.82 1.46 -2.71
CA LYS A 93 -8.47 0.94 -3.93
C LYS A 93 -9.93 1.40 -4.05
N ILE A 94 -10.70 1.30 -2.97
CA ILE A 94 -12.11 1.69 -2.94
C ILE A 94 -12.24 3.20 -3.15
N TYR A 95 -11.41 3.99 -2.47
CA TYR A 95 -11.39 5.44 -2.62
C TYR A 95 -11.13 5.86 -4.07
N THR A 96 -10.10 5.30 -4.72
CA THR A 96 -9.80 5.61 -6.12
C THR A 96 -10.93 5.20 -7.06
N LEU A 97 -11.60 4.07 -6.82
CA LEU A 97 -12.76 3.63 -7.63
C LEU A 97 -13.94 4.59 -7.51
N ILE A 98 -14.32 4.96 -6.28
CA ILE A 98 -15.41 5.90 -6.03
C ILE A 98 -15.08 7.25 -6.70
N TRP A 99 -13.84 7.71 -6.57
CA TRP A 99 -13.40 8.95 -7.20
C TRP A 99 -13.48 8.90 -8.74
N LEU A 100 -12.99 7.82 -9.36
CA LEU A 100 -13.07 7.63 -10.81
C LEU A 100 -14.52 7.57 -11.31
N PHE A 101 -15.41 6.96 -10.53
CA PHE A 101 -16.84 6.91 -10.84
C PHE A 101 -17.46 8.31 -10.81
N ILE A 102 -17.20 9.10 -9.75
CA ILE A 102 -17.67 10.48 -9.64
C ILE A 102 -17.15 11.33 -10.80
N MET A 103 -15.86 11.25 -11.12
CA MET A 103 -15.26 12.00 -12.22
C MET A 103 -15.90 11.63 -13.56
N THR A 104 -16.19 10.35 -13.78
CA THR A 104 -16.87 9.88 -15.00
C THR A 104 -18.28 10.48 -15.11
N LEU A 105 -19.05 10.49 -14.02
CA LEU A 105 -20.38 11.10 -13.98
C LEU A 105 -20.33 12.61 -14.27
N VAL A 106 -19.37 13.31 -13.66
CA VAL A 106 -19.16 14.74 -13.91
C VAL A 106 -18.85 14.97 -15.39
N THR A 107 -17.91 14.20 -15.97
CA THR A 107 -17.56 14.33 -17.39
C THR A 107 -18.76 14.09 -18.31
N VAL A 108 -19.57 13.05 -18.07
CA VAL A 108 -20.77 12.78 -18.87
C VAL A 108 -21.79 13.92 -18.77
N LEU A 109 -22.03 14.43 -17.57
CA LEU A 109 -22.95 15.56 -17.35
C LEU A 109 -22.45 16.83 -18.05
N THR A 110 -21.15 17.10 -17.97
CA THR A 110 -20.48 18.22 -18.62
C THR A 110 -20.61 18.13 -20.15
N ILE A 111 -20.40 16.94 -20.74
CA ILE A 111 -20.58 16.73 -22.18
C ILE A 111 -22.03 16.97 -22.59
N TYR A 112 -23.00 16.43 -21.84
CA TYR A 112 -24.43 16.63 -22.11
C TYR A 112 -24.80 18.13 -22.11
N LEU A 113 -24.35 18.87 -21.09
CA LEU A 113 -24.59 20.31 -20.99
C LEU A 113 -23.93 21.07 -22.15
N THR A 114 -22.72 20.66 -22.57
CA THR A 114 -22.01 21.28 -23.71
C THR A 114 -22.82 21.20 -25.00
N ILE A 115 -23.33 20.01 -25.31
CA ILE A 115 -24.11 19.78 -26.52
C ILE A 115 -25.40 20.60 -26.47
N SER A 116 -26.05 20.67 -25.30
CA SER A 116 -27.32 21.39 -25.15
C SER A 116 -27.21 22.92 -25.21
N GLN A 117 -26.09 23.50 -24.77
CA GLN A 117 -25.95 24.96 -24.61
C GLN A 117 -24.90 25.61 -25.55
N GLY A 118 -24.08 24.81 -26.25
CA GLY A 118 -23.12 25.31 -27.24
C GLY A 118 -21.98 26.18 -26.69
N GLN A 119 -21.67 26.09 -25.39
CA GLN A 119 -20.73 26.99 -24.73
C GLN A 119 -19.29 26.45 -24.66
N LEU A 120 -18.32 27.25 -25.10
CA LEU A 120 -16.87 26.99 -25.01
C LEU A 120 -16.36 26.86 -23.56
N ILE A 121 -17.05 27.47 -22.58
CA ILE A 121 -16.72 27.41 -21.14
C ILE A 121 -16.68 25.96 -20.64
N ILE A 122 -17.43 25.07 -21.29
CA ILE A 122 -17.58 23.69 -20.85
C ILE A 122 -16.40 22.82 -21.33
N LEU A 123 -15.77 23.20 -22.44
CA LEU A 123 -14.52 22.58 -22.92
C LEU A 123 -13.35 22.84 -21.95
N THR A 124 -13.18 24.10 -21.52
CA THR A 124 -12.13 24.46 -20.55
C THR A 124 -12.36 23.79 -19.21
N PHE A 125 -13.61 23.70 -18.74
CA PHE A 125 -13.96 22.96 -17.52
C PHE A 125 -13.59 21.46 -17.63
N THR A 126 -13.90 20.82 -18.75
CA THR A 126 -13.55 19.41 -19.00
C THR A 126 -12.03 19.20 -18.94
N LEU A 127 -11.25 20.10 -19.57
CA LEU A 127 -9.80 20.00 -19.60
C LEU A 127 -9.17 20.16 -18.21
N VAL A 128 -9.73 21.06 -17.39
CA VAL A 128 -9.35 21.22 -15.97
C VAL A 128 -9.67 19.95 -15.17
N CYS A 129 -10.83 19.33 -15.38
CA CYS A 129 -11.18 18.07 -14.70
C CYS A 129 -10.23 16.93 -15.05
N VAL A 130 -9.85 16.80 -16.33
CA VAL A 130 -8.87 15.79 -16.77
C VAL A 130 -7.50 16.06 -16.14
N LEU A 131 -7.07 17.31 -16.08
CA LEU A 131 -5.80 17.69 -15.44
C LEU A 131 -5.80 17.41 -13.93
N LEU A 132 -6.92 17.69 -13.23
CA LEU A 132 -7.05 17.33 -11.83
C LEU A 132 -7.01 15.80 -11.61
N LEU A 133 -7.61 15.03 -12.51
CA LEU A 133 -7.57 13.57 -12.47
C LEU A 133 -6.14 13.04 -12.62
N THR A 134 -5.35 13.57 -13.56
CA THR A 134 -3.96 13.15 -13.73
C THR A 134 -3.10 13.53 -12.52
N VAL A 135 -3.32 14.70 -11.92
CA VAL A 135 -2.63 15.11 -10.68
C VAL A 135 -2.97 14.16 -9.53
N VAL A 136 -4.24 13.84 -9.30
CA VAL A 136 -4.66 12.92 -8.23
C VAL A 136 -4.05 11.53 -8.42
N LEU A 137 -4.09 10.99 -9.64
CA LEU A 137 -3.50 9.68 -9.95
C LEU A 137 -1.99 9.69 -9.72
N THR A 138 -1.30 10.75 -10.16
CA THR A 138 0.14 10.91 -9.99
C THR A 138 0.51 10.97 -8.50
N VAL A 139 -0.14 11.84 -7.72
CA VAL A 139 0.11 11.96 -6.28
C VAL A 139 -0.18 10.65 -5.54
N SER A 140 -1.27 9.96 -5.91
CA SER A 140 -1.63 8.67 -5.31
C SER A 140 -0.60 7.58 -5.60
N TYR A 141 -0.09 7.54 -6.84
CA TYR A 141 0.93 6.59 -7.26
C TYR A 141 2.28 6.86 -6.57
N TYR A 142 2.75 8.12 -6.62
CA TYR A 142 4.00 8.51 -5.98
C TYR A 142 3.95 8.35 -4.46
N GLY A 143 2.82 8.70 -3.83
CA GLY A 143 2.61 8.50 -2.40
C GLY A 143 2.74 7.03 -2.02
N TYR A 144 2.06 6.13 -2.74
CA TYR A 144 2.17 4.69 -2.50
C TYR A 144 3.58 4.16 -2.72
N ARG A 145 4.25 4.56 -3.81
CA ARG A 145 5.61 4.11 -4.12
C ARG A 145 6.60 4.53 -3.04
N ASN A 146 6.51 5.77 -2.57
CA ASN A 146 7.38 6.29 -1.52
C ASN A 146 7.19 5.54 -0.20
N GLU A 147 5.95 5.31 0.22
CA GLU A 147 5.65 4.54 1.44
C GLU A 147 6.11 3.08 1.29
N THR A 148 5.92 2.47 0.12
CA THR A 148 6.38 1.10 -0.16
C THR A 148 7.91 0.99 -0.07
N SER A 149 8.67 1.98 -0.57
CA SER A 149 10.14 2.00 -0.45
C SER A 149 10.59 2.03 1.00
N LYS A 150 10.02 2.93 1.82
CA LYS A 150 10.35 3.03 3.25
C LYS A 150 10.05 1.73 3.99
N VAL A 151 8.92 1.10 3.68
CA VAL A 151 8.53 -0.16 4.28
C VAL A 151 9.49 -1.29 3.90
N TRP A 152 9.95 -1.31 2.65
CA TRP A 152 10.98 -2.26 2.21
C TRP A 152 12.31 -2.05 2.91
N GLU A 153 12.79 -0.81 3.03
CA GLU A 153 14.03 -0.49 3.75
C GLU A 153 13.95 -0.94 5.22
N LEU A 154 12.79 -0.75 5.87
CA LEU A 154 12.58 -1.20 7.25
C LEU A 154 12.62 -2.73 7.37
N ILE A 155 11.93 -3.45 6.48
CA ILE A 155 11.93 -4.92 6.48
C ILE A 155 13.33 -5.45 6.18
N GLU A 156 14.02 -4.87 5.21
CA GLU A 156 15.38 -5.24 4.84
C GLU A 156 16.35 -5.03 5.99
N ASN A 157 16.22 -3.94 6.74
CA ASN A 157 16.99 -3.74 7.97
C ASN A 157 16.68 -4.78 9.05
N ILE A 158 15.41 -5.17 9.24
CA ILE A 158 15.02 -6.20 10.22
C ILE A 158 15.58 -7.58 9.85
N VAL A 159 15.62 -7.89 8.55
CA VAL A 159 16.08 -9.20 8.04
C VAL A 159 17.61 -9.24 7.86
N SER A 160 18.26 -8.14 7.44
CA SER A 160 19.72 -8.10 7.21
C SER A 160 20.55 -8.00 8.48
N ASP A 161 19.96 -7.63 9.62
CA ASP A 161 20.59 -7.68 10.95
C ASP A 161 20.86 -9.14 11.43
N GLN A 162 20.77 -10.10 10.51
CA GLN A 162 21.28 -11.48 10.58
C GLN A 162 22.77 -11.59 10.17
N SER A 163 23.35 -10.58 9.50
CA SER A 163 24.69 -10.67 8.90
C SER A 163 25.83 -10.06 9.74
N LYS A 164 25.58 -9.71 10.99
CA LYS A 164 26.58 -9.21 11.95
C LYS A 164 26.54 -10.04 13.22
#